data_AF-A0A7V3I7N4-F1
#
_entry.id   AF-A0A7V3I7N4-F1
#
_cell.length_a   1.000
_cell.length_b   1.000
_cell.length_c   1.000
_cell.angle_alpha   90.00
_cell.angle_beta   90.00
_cell.angle_gamma   90.00
#
_symmetry.space_group_name_H-M   'P 1'
#
loop_
_entity.id
_entity.type
_entity.pdbx_description
1 polymer ?
#
loop_
_entity_poly.entity_id
_entity_poly.type
_entity_poly.pdbx_seq_one_letter_code
_entity_poly.pdbx_strand_id
1 'polypeptide(L)'
;MVLAPDIAGFSRLITALDPWLDRVVIVGGWAHRLYHLHPSAQTLDFAPLMTLDADVALPRTLPAQTPTIRDALVANGFEEEFRG
;
A
#
# COMPACT_ATOMS: atom_id res chain seq x y z
N MET A 1 -5.10 15.92 -14.59
CA MET A 1 -5.86 14.65 -14.51
C MET A 1 -6.01 14.31 -13.04
N VAL A 2 -7.24 14.26 -12.52
CA VAL A 2 -7.49 13.90 -11.11
C VAL A 2 -7.38 12.37 -11.00
N LEU A 3 -6.50 11.87 -10.13
CA LEU A 3 -6.40 10.44 -9.87
C LEU A 3 -7.69 9.95 -9.20
N ALA A 4 -8.11 8.74 -9.53
CA ALA A 4 -9.18 8.10 -8.77
C ALA A 4 -8.81 8.06 -7.26
N PRO A 5 -9.75 8.29 -6.33
CA PRO A 5 -9.44 8.48 -4.91
C PRO A 5 -8.63 7.35 -4.27
N ASP A 6 -8.90 6.11 -4.69
CA ASP A 6 -8.17 4.90 -4.33
C ASP A 6 -6.69 4.97 -4.75
N ILE A 7 -6.40 5.42 -5.97
CA ILE A 7 -5.04 5.61 -6.48
C ILE A 7 -4.32 6.72 -5.70
N ALA A 8 -5.01 7.81 -5.38
CA ALA A 8 -4.43 8.90 -4.59
C ALA A 8 -4.08 8.45 -3.16
N GLY A 9 -4.96 7.67 -2.52
CA GLY A 9 -4.71 7.09 -1.20
C GLY A 9 -3.53 6.11 -1.20
N PHE A 10 -3.50 5.20 -2.18
CA PHE A 10 -2.41 4.24 -2.32
C PHE A 10 -1.07 4.92 -2.64
N SER A 11 -1.05 5.91 -3.54
CA SER A 11 0.17 6.67 -3.85
C SER A 11 0.77 7.37 -2.61
N ARG A 12 -0.11 7.94 -1.77
CA ARG A 12 0.29 8.54 -0.49
C ARG A 12 0.86 7.50 0.48
N LEU A 13 0.27 6.30 0.54
CA LEU A 13 0.80 5.19 1.34
C LEU A 13 2.21 4.80 0.87
N ILE A 14 2.40 4.58 -0.43
CA ILE A 14 3.71 4.22 -1.00
C ILE A 14 4.75 5.31 -0.72
N THR A 15 4.36 6.58 -0.82
CA THR A 15 5.24 7.72 -0.48
C THR A 15 5.64 7.71 1.00
N ALA A 16 4.70 7.44 1.90
CA ALA A 16 5.00 7.33 3.34
C ALA A 16 5.91 6.14 3.67
N LEU A 17 5.77 5.04 2.93
CA LEU A 17 6.53 3.81 3.14
C LEU A 17 7.86 3.76 2.39
N ASP A 18 8.21 4.77 1.59
CA ASP A 18 9.44 4.81 0.79
C ASP A 18 10.70 4.31 1.53
N PRO A 19 10.97 4.70 2.80
CA PRO A 19 12.13 4.22 3.53
C PRO A 19 12.16 2.72 3.85
N TRP A 20 11.03 2.01 3.69
CA TRP A 20 10.84 0.60 4.01
C TRP A 20 10.36 -0.25 2.84
N LEU A 21 10.23 0.29 1.63
CA LEU A 21 9.72 -0.46 0.47
C LEU A 21 10.57 -1.69 0.11
N ASP A 22 11.83 -1.72 0.54
CA ASP A 22 12.73 -2.88 0.39
C ASP A 22 12.44 -4.02 1.40
N ARG A 23 11.62 -3.77 2.41
CA ARG A 23 11.38 -4.67 3.56
C ARG A 23 9.93 -5.04 3.78
N VAL A 24 8.99 -4.24 3.28
CA VAL A 24 7.55 -4.48 3.42
C VAL A 24 6.96 -5.08 2.16
N VAL A 25 5.82 -5.76 2.30
CA VAL A 25 5.10 -6.34 1.16
C VAL A 25 3.68 -5.80 1.16
N ILE A 26 3.24 -5.26 0.03
CA ILE A 26 1.83 -4.92 -0.19
C ILE A 26 1.05 -6.23 -0.36
N VAL A 27 0.00 -6.42 0.44
CA VAL A 27 -0.86 -7.60 0.41
C VAL A 27 -2.32 -7.18 0.18
N GLY A 28 -3.26 -8.13 0.22
CA GLY A 28 -4.68 -7.84 0.01
C GLY A 28 -5.03 -7.43 -1.43
N GLY A 29 -6.09 -6.64 -1.58
CA GLY A 29 -6.63 -6.27 -2.90
C GLY A 29 -5.66 -5.49 -3.79
N TRP A 30 -4.80 -4.64 -3.20
CA TRP A 30 -3.79 -3.90 -3.96
C TRP A 30 -2.72 -4.79 -4.55
N ALA A 31 -2.31 -5.87 -3.87
CA ALA A 31 -1.35 -6.82 -4.44
C ALA A 31 -1.90 -7.42 -5.74
N HIS A 32 -3.16 -7.86 -5.73
CA HIS A 32 -3.83 -8.35 -6.94
C HIS A 32 -3.88 -7.28 -8.03
N ARG A 33 -4.27 -6.03 -7.71
CA ARG A 33 -4.30 -4.96 -8.70
C ARG A 33 -2.93 -4.70 -9.33
N LEU A 34 -1.87 -4.65 -8.53
CA LEU A 34 -0.51 -4.41 -9.01
C LEU A 34 -0.03 -5.53 -9.93
N TYR A 35 -0.34 -6.79 -9.62
CA TYR A 35 0.01 -7.91 -10.49
C TYR A 35 -0.60 -7.81 -11.89
N HIS A 36 -1.81 -7.24 -12.03
CA HIS A 36 -2.43 -7.03 -13.35
C HIS A 36 -1.71 -5.98 -14.21
N LEU A 37 -0.86 -5.15 -13.62
CA LEU A 37 -0.03 -4.19 -14.36
C LEU A 37 1.22 -4.84 -14.97
N HIS A 38 1.56 -6.07 -14.56
CA HIS A 38 2.74 -6.76 -15.05
C HIS A 38 2.53 -7.23 -16.51
N PRO A 39 3.51 -7.07 -17.42
CA PRO A 39 3.35 -7.44 -18.83
C PRO A 39 3.02 -8.92 -19.07
N SER A 40 3.43 -9.79 -18.16
CA SER A 40 3.15 -11.24 -18.22
C SER A 40 1.88 -11.66 -17.49
N ALA A 41 1.08 -10.71 -16.99
CA ALA A 41 -0.16 -11.03 -16.31
C ALA A 41 -1.18 -11.66 -17.29
N GLN A 42 -1.94 -12.62 -16.81
CA GLN A 42 -3.07 -13.17 -17.57
C GLN A 42 -4.12 -12.07 -17.78
N THR A 43 -4.64 -11.96 -19.00
CA THR A 43 -5.81 -11.10 -19.27
C THR A 43 -7.04 -11.71 -18.62
N LEU A 44 -7.75 -10.91 -17.82
CA LEU A 44 -9.05 -11.30 -17.27
C LEU A 44 -10.16 -10.99 -18.26
N ASP A 45 -11.11 -11.91 -18.38
CA ASP A 45 -12.37 -11.75 -19.13
C ASP A 45 -13.51 -11.20 -18.24
N PHE A 46 -13.19 -10.81 -17.01
CA PHE A 46 -14.08 -10.17 -16.05
C PHE A 46 -13.41 -8.96 -15.38
N ALA A 47 -14.23 -8.05 -14.85
CA ALA A 47 -13.75 -6.93 -14.05
C ALA A 47 -13.35 -7.43 -12.64
N PRO A 48 -12.12 -7.21 -12.17
CA PRO A 48 -11.69 -7.65 -10.85
C PRO A 48 -12.41 -6.87 -9.75
N LEU A 49 -12.70 -7.54 -8.64
CA LEU A 49 -13.17 -6.90 -7.41
C LEU A 49 -12.01 -6.09 -6.80
N MET A 50 -12.31 -4.86 -6.40
CA MET A 50 -11.34 -3.91 -5.89
C MET A 50 -11.62 -3.61 -4.42
N THR A 51 -10.56 -3.50 -3.62
CA THR A 51 -10.66 -3.03 -2.23
C THR A 51 -10.45 -1.51 -2.18
N LEU A 52 -10.97 -0.87 -1.12
CA LEU A 52 -10.83 0.58 -0.91
C LEU A 52 -9.66 0.91 0.04
N ASP A 53 -9.18 -0.08 0.78
CA ASP A 53 -8.05 -0.04 1.70
C ASP A 53 -6.81 -0.69 1.10
N ALA A 54 -5.69 -0.59 1.81
CA ALA A 54 -4.43 -1.22 1.47
C ALA A 54 -3.82 -1.87 2.69
N ASP A 55 -3.35 -3.11 2.52
CA ASP A 55 -2.74 -3.91 3.55
C ASP A 55 -1.23 -4.02 3.33
N VAL A 56 -0.47 -3.97 4.41
CA VAL A 56 1.00 -4.04 4.39
C VAL A 56 1.46 -5.10 5.38
N ALA A 57 2.16 -6.11 4.87
CA ALA A 57 2.81 -7.10 5.71
C ALA A 57 4.21 -6.62 6.08
N LEU A 58 4.54 -6.71 7.37
CA LEU A 58 5.86 -6.41 7.93
C LEU A 58 6.63 -7.71 8.19
N PRO A 59 7.97 -7.70 8.07
CA PRO A 59 8.78 -8.83 8.49
C PRO A 59 8.68 -9.02 10.01
N ARG A 60 8.88 -10.26 10.49
CA ARG A 60 8.87 -10.57 11.93
C ARG A 60 9.85 -9.71 12.73
N THR A 61 10.94 -9.29 12.09
CA THR A 61 11.92 -8.37 12.68
C THR A 61 12.14 -7.24 11.70
N LEU A 62 11.69 -6.05 12.07
CA LEU A 62 11.98 -4.81 11.36
C LEU A 62 12.98 -4.01 12.20
N PRO A 63 14.16 -3.66 11.66
CA PRO A 63 15.10 -2.80 12.39
C PRO A 63 14.44 -1.48 12.78
N ALA A 64 14.65 -1.06 14.02
CA ALA A 64 14.19 0.24 14.48
C ALA A 64 14.86 1.35 13.65
N GLN A 65 14.07 2.32 13.25
CA GLN A 65 14.50 3.47 12.45
C GLN A 65 13.77 4.72 12.93
N THR A 66 14.41 5.87 12.76
CA THR A 66 13.80 7.18 12.96
C THR A 66 13.85 7.93 11.63
N PRO A 67 12.73 8.46 11.12
CA PRO A 67 11.37 8.39 11.70
C PRO A 67 10.82 6.95 11.72
N THR A 68 9.84 6.67 12.60
CA THR A 68 9.13 5.38 12.58
C THR A 68 8.12 5.32 11.44
N ILE A 69 7.60 4.13 11.11
CA ILE A 69 6.51 3.99 10.12
C ILE A 69 5.31 4.86 10.51
N ARG A 70 4.96 4.88 11.80
CA ARG A 70 3.89 5.73 12.32
C ARG A 70 4.14 7.21 12.04
N ASP A 71 5.34 7.71 12.35
CA ASP A 71 5.69 9.11 12.12
C ASP A 71 5.61 9.47 10.63
N ALA A 72 6.07 8.57 9.75
CA ALA A 72 6.00 8.77 8.31
C ALA A 72 4.56 8.77 7.77
N LEU A 73 3.69 7.90 8.29
CA LEU A 73 2.26 7.89 7.95
C LEU A 73 1.58 9.19 8.40
N VAL A 74 1.79 9.62 9.64
CA VAL A 74 1.21 10.88 10.14
C VAL A 74 1.72 12.08 9.32
N ALA A 75 3.01 12.13 8.99
CA ALA A 75 3.58 13.18 8.15
C ALA A 75 2.95 13.25 6.74
N ASN A 76 2.37 12.15 6.26
CA ASN A 76 1.66 12.08 4.97
C ASN A 76 0.14 12.26 5.11
N GLY A 77 -0.37 12.57 6.30
CA GLY A 77 -1.78 12.87 6.55
C GLY A 77 -2.65 11.65 6.84
N PHE A 78 -2.05 10.54 7.30
CA PHE A 78 -2.81 9.42 7.85
C PHE A 78 -3.15 9.68 9.33
N GLU A 79 -4.33 9.25 9.74
CA GLU A 79 -4.79 9.25 11.12
C GLU A 79 -4.83 7.81 11.65
N GLU A 80 -4.41 7.63 12.90
CA GLU A 80 -4.38 6.32 13.55
C GLU A 80 -5.76 5.99 14.10
N GLU A 81 -6.32 4.85 13.67
CA GLU A 81 -7.55 4.29 14.21
C GLU A 81 -7.28 2.84 14.63
N PHE A 82 -7.49 2.53 15.92
CA PHE A 82 -7.42 1.15 16.39
C PHE A 82 -8.78 0.48 16.16
N ARG A 83 -8.79 -0.56 15.32
CA ARG A 83 -9.96 -1.42 15.09
C ARG A 83 -9.64 -2.84 15.58
N GLY A 84 -10.51 -3.38 16.45
CA GLY A 84 -10.40 -4.70 17.07
C GLY A 84 -11.68 -5.49 16.90
#